data_AF-A0A174EMV9-F1
#
_entry.id   AF-A0A174EMV9-F1
#
_cell.length_a   1.000
_cell.length_b   1.000
_cell.length_c   1.000
_cell.angle_alpha   90.00
_cell.angle_beta   90.00
_cell.angle_gamma   90.00
#
_symmetry.space_group_name_H-M   'P 1'
#
loop_
_entity.id
_entity.type
_entity.pdbx_description
1 polymer ?
#
loop_
_entity_poly.entity_id
_entity_poly.type
_entity_poly.pdbx_seq_one_letter_code
_entity_poly.pdbx_strand_id
1 'polypeptide(L)'
;MERIDRLIIKAKKAAQAKVERFIAGFVTYDPDKGKYKACGHLWGGRKASGCRYVVTWHDSAEATTNALIGLYDQYPNTVEDAVIFFDVID
;
A
#
# COMPACT_ATOMS: atom_id res chain seq x y z
N MET A 1 -17.50 -16.00 -26.11
CA MET A 1 -17.67 -15.12 -24.94
C MET A 1 -18.67 -14.04 -25.28
N GLU A 2 -19.78 -13.96 -24.54
CA GLU A 2 -20.90 -13.10 -24.89
C GLU A 2 -20.65 -11.63 -24.49
N ARG A 3 -21.47 -10.73 -25.01
CA ARG A 3 -21.38 -9.28 -24.74
C ARG A 3 -21.56 -8.95 -23.25
N ILE A 4 -22.40 -9.72 -22.55
CA ILE A 4 -22.65 -9.57 -21.12
C ILE A 4 -21.43 -9.96 -20.29
N ASP A 5 -20.76 -11.08 -20.60
CA ASP A 5 -19.54 -11.51 -19.91
C ASP A 5 -18.45 -10.43 -19.94
N ARG A 6 -18.25 -9.80 -21.11
CA ARG A 6 -17.28 -8.71 -21.27
C ARG A 6 -17.63 -7.49 -20.42
N LEU A 7 -18.91 -7.16 -20.28
CA LEU A 7 -19.37 -6.06 -19.44
C LEU A 7 -19.15 -6.37 -17.95
N ILE A 8 -19.43 -7.60 -17.51
CA ILE A 8 -19.20 -8.03 -16.13
C ILE A 8 -17.70 -7.99 -15.79
N ILE A 9 -16.84 -8.51 -16.66
CA ILE A 9 -15.39 -8.47 -16.47
C ILE A 9 -14.89 -7.02 -16.38
N LYS A 10 -15.39 -6.13 -17.26
CA LYS A 10 -14.99 -4.71 -17.26
C LYS A 10 -15.47 -3.99 -16.00
N ALA A 11 -16.67 -4.29 -15.52
CA ALA A 11 -17.20 -3.74 -14.28
C ALA A 11 -16.40 -4.20 -13.05
N LYS A 12 -16.04 -5.50 -12.97
CA LYS A 12 -15.19 -6.03 -11.90
C LYS A 12 -13.81 -5.39 -11.90
N LYS A 13 -13.16 -5.29 -13.06
CA LYS A 13 -11.87 -4.58 -13.21
C LYS A 13 -11.97 -3.11 -12.83
N ALA A 14 -13.06 -2.43 -13.20
CA ALA A 14 -13.29 -1.03 -12.84
C ALA A 14 -13.58 -0.84 -11.34
N ALA A 15 -14.28 -1.77 -10.70
CA ALA A 15 -14.50 -1.75 -9.26
C ALA A 15 -13.18 -1.97 -8.50
N GLN A 16 -12.38 -2.97 -8.90
CA GLN A 16 -11.05 -3.20 -8.33
C GLN A 16 -10.07 -2.05 -8.58
N ALA A 17 -10.14 -1.39 -9.74
CA ALA A 17 -9.31 -0.21 -10.03
C ALA A 17 -9.69 1.02 -9.18
N LYS A 18 -10.86 1.03 -8.53
CA LYS A 18 -11.34 2.15 -7.72
C LYS A 18 -11.08 1.98 -6.22
N VAL A 19 -10.63 0.80 -5.79
CA VAL A 19 -10.29 0.55 -4.38
C VAL A 19 -8.80 0.83 -4.20
N GLU A 20 -8.46 1.74 -3.29
CA GLU A 20 -7.08 1.94 -2.89
C GLU A 20 -6.50 0.62 -2.35
N ARG A 21 -5.29 0.29 -2.76
CA ARG A 21 -4.59 -0.93 -2.33
C ARG A 21 -3.18 -0.62 -1.87
N PHE A 22 -2.71 -1.31 -0.86
CA PHE A 22 -1.33 -1.20 -0.39
C PHE A 22 -0.37 -1.80 -1.41
N ILE A 23 0.63 -1.04 -1.84
CA ILE A 23 1.60 -1.49 -2.86
C ILE A 23 3.04 -1.60 -2.34
N ALA A 24 3.41 -0.81 -1.34
CA ALA A 24 4.75 -0.85 -0.77
C ALA A 24 4.76 -0.25 0.65
N GLY A 25 5.65 -0.77 1.49
CA GLY A 25 5.91 -0.26 2.84
C GLY A 25 7.39 0.00 3.03
N PHE A 26 7.72 1.13 3.67
CA PHE A 26 9.08 1.47 4.02
C PHE A 26 9.17 1.72 5.52
N VAL A 27 10.15 1.08 6.15
CA VAL A 27 10.60 1.36 7.51
C VAL A 27 11.92 2.11 7.40
N THR A 28 12.02 3.25 8.07
CA THR A 28 13.25 4.06 8.07
C THR A 28 13.44 4.72 9.42
N TYR A 29 14.65 4.73 9.96
CA TYR A 29 14.95 5.46 11.19
C TYR A 29 15.33 6.92 10.87
N ASP A 30 14.75 7.87 11.59
CA ASP A 30 15.09 9.29 11.52
C ASP A 30 15.90 9.67 12.77
N PRO A 31 17.22 9.90 12.64
CA PRO A 31 18.09 10.19 13.77
C PRO A 31 17.80 11.56 14.41
N ASP A 32 17.31 12.53 13.63
CA ASP A 32 16.98 13.86 14.16
C ASP A 32 15.74 13.81 15.07
N LYS A 33 14.82 12.88 14.78
CA LYS A 33 13.60 12.67 15.58
C LYS A 33 13.76 11.59 16.65
N GLY A 34 14.78 10.75 16.55
CA GLY A 34 14.94 9.56 17.39
C GLY A 34 13.78 8.57 17.23
N LYS A 35 13.17 8.49 16.04
CA LYS A 35 11.95 7.69 15.78
C LYS A 35 12.04 6.95 14.46
N TYR A 36 11.35 5.84 14.39
CA TYR A 36 11.11 5.10 13.15
C TYR A 36 9.91 5.67 12.40
N LYS A 37 10.03 5.72 11.08
CA LYS A 37 9.01 6.17 10.13
C LYS A 37 8.43 4.95 9.41
N ALA A 38 7.12 4.78 9.50
CA ALA A 38 6.37 3.88 8.62
C ALA A 38 5.85 4.72 7.45
N CYS A 39 6.21 4.36 6.23
CA CYS A 39 5.67 4.97 5.01
C CYS A 39 4.98 3.90 4.16
N GLY A 40 3.65 3.90 4.17
CA GLY A 40 2.82 3.03 3.34
C GLY A 40 2.38 3.74 2.06
N HIS A 41 2.54 3.07 0.93
CA HIS A 41 2.12 3.57 -0.38
C HIS A 41 0.83 2.88 -0.78
N LEU A 42 -0.22 3.67 -1.03
CA LEU A 42 -1.53 3.20 -1.44
C LEU A 42 -1.80 3.60 -2.90
N TRP A 43 -2.16 2.64 -3.74
CA TRP A 43 -2.48 2.86 -5.14
C TRP A 43 -3.98 2.85 -5.40
N GLY A 44 -4.54 3.97 -5.86
CA GLY A 44 -5.94 4.14 -6.27
C GLY A 44 -6.21 3.90 -7.76
N GLY A 45 -5.35 3.17 -8.48
CA GLY A 45 -5.63 2.75 -9.87
C GLY A 45 -5.32 3.76 -10.98
N ARG A 46 -4.90 5.00 -10.65
CA ARG A 46 -4.70 6.08 -11.63
C ARG A 46 -3.22 6.32 -11.93
N LYS A 47 -2.79 6.16 -13.19
CA LYS A 47 -1.42 6.50 -13.63
C LYS A 47 -1.00 7.92 -13.19
N ALA A 48 0.26 8.08 -12.81
CA ALA A 48 0.90 9.29 -12.27
C ALA A 48 0.39 9.77 -10.89
N SER A 49 -0.89 10.05 -10.73
CA SER A 49 -1.44 10.67 -9.50
C SER A 49 -2.25 9.72 -8.62
N GLY A 50 -2.12 8.42 -8.81
CA GLY A 50 -2.88 7.42 -8.07
C GLY A 50 -2.19 6.93 -6.80
N CYS A 51 -1.01 7.44 -6.44
CA CYS A 51 -0.30 7.02 -5.24
C CYS A 51 -0.56 8.00 -4.08
N ARG A 52 -1.08 7.49 -2.97
CA ARG A 52 -1.21 8.21 -1.70
C ARG A 52 -0.19 7.65 -0.71
N TYR A 53 0.47 8.54 0.02
CA TYR A 53 1.42 8.19 1.06
C TYR A 53 0.76 8.31 2.43
N VAL A 54 0.89 7.27 3.25
CA VAL A 54 0.48 7.28 4.65
C VAL A 54 1.72 7.18 5.50
N VAL A 55 1.98 8.20 6.33
CA VAL A 55 3.19 8.27 7.16
C VAL A 55 2.79 8.29 8.62
N THR A 56 3.43 7.42 9.41
CA THR A 56 3.32 7.41 10.88
C THR A 56 4.69 7.25 11.53
N TRP A 57 4.83 7.70 12.77
CA TRP A 57 6.10 7.71 13.51
C TRP A 57 5.97 6.87 14.78
N HIS A 58 6.97 6.05 15.06
CA HIS A 58 6.96 5.09 16.17
C HIS A 58 8.32 5.03 16.85
N ASP A 59 8.34 4.52 18.08
CA ASP A 59 9.55 4.46 18.90
C ASP A 59 10.37 3.18 18.67
N SER A 60 9.86 2.21 17.88
CA SER A 60 10.57 0.98 17.56
C SER A 60 10.32 0.51 16.12
N ALA A 61 11.28 -0.25 15.57
CA ALA A 61 11.12 -0.91 14.28
C ALA A 61 9.92 -1.87 14.27
N GLU A 62 9.70 -2.61 15.37
CA GLU A 62 8.57 -3.54 15.49
C GLU A 62 7.21 -2.83 15.41
N ALA A 63 7.03 -1.73 16.16
CA ALA A 63 5.80 -0.95 16.11
C ALA A 63 5.56 -0.35 14.71
N THR A 64 6.64 0.03 14.03
CA THR A 64 6.61 0.55 12.66
C THR A 64 6.17 -0.51 11.66
N THR A 65 6.73 -1.72 11.76
CA THR A 65 6.34 -2.87 10.94
C THR A 65 4.88 -3.26 11.19
N ASN A 66 4.45 -3.33 12.45
CA ASN A 66 3.06 -3.63 12.81
C ASN A 66 2.07 -2.60 12.26
N ALA A 67 2.45 -1.31 12.24
CA ALA A 67 1.64 -0.27 11.62
C ALA A 67 1.49 -0.47 10.09
N LEU A 68 2.54 -0.90 9.40
CA LEU A 68 2.47 -1.21 7.98
C LEU A 68 1.64 -2.48 7.70
N ILE A 69 1.73 -3.51 8.55
CA ILE A 69 0.89 -4.71 8.47
C ILE A 69 -0.58 -4.34 8.62
N GLY A 70 -0.93 -3.55 9.64
CA GLY A 70 -2.31 -3.08 9.82
C GLY A 70 -2.82 -2.25 8.64
N LEU A 71 -1.94 -1.46 8.01
CA LEU A 71 -2.28 -0.72 6.80
C LEU A 71 -2.48 -1.63 5.59
N TYR A 72 -1.68 -2.69 5.45
CA TYR A 72 -1.87 -3.73 4.44
C TYR A 72 -3.22 -4.46 4.62
N ASP A 73 -3.57 -4.83 5.84
CA ASP A 73 -4.85 -5.49 6.14
C ASP A 73 -6.06 -4.59 5.83
N GLN A 74 -5.93 -3.27 6.06
CA GLN A 74 -6.97 -2.30 5.74
C GLN A 74 -7.12 -2.06 4.22
N TYR A 75 -6.03 -2.14 3.47
CA TYR A 75 -6.00 -1.90 2.02
C TYR A 75 -5.40 -3.11 1.28
N PRO A 76 -6.09 -4.27 1.27
CA PRO A 76 -5.53 -5.50 0.75
C PRO A 76 -5.20 -5.38 -0.74
N ASN A 77 -4.02 -5.85 -1.13
CA ASN A 77 -3.63 -5.94 -2.53
C ASN A 77 -4.09 -7.27 -3.12
N THR A 78 -5.13 -7.24 -3.95
CA THR A 78 -5.67 -8.44 -4.62
C THR A 78 -4.99 -8.76 -5.95
N VAL A 79 -3.90 -8.05 -6.29
CA VAL A 79 -3.07 -8.34 -7.47
C VAL A 79 -1.81 -9.00 -6.97
N GLU A 80 -1.43 -10.13 -7.59
CA GLU A 80 -0.30 -10.99 -7.22
C GLU A 80 1.08 -10.29 -7.18
N ASP A 81 1.16 -9.02 -7.55
CA ASP A 81 2.38 -8.23 -7.51
C ASP A 81 2.68 -7.73 -6.09
N ALA A 82 3.59 -8.48 -5.47
CA ALA A 82 4.53 -8.16 -4.40
C ALA A 82 4.24 -6.91 -3.55
N VAL A 83 3.76 -7.14 -2.34
CA VAL A 83 3.94 -6.21 -1.23
C VAL A 83 5.43 -6.23 -0.86
N ILE A 84 6.15 -5.16 -1.19
CA ILE A 84 7.57 -5.04 -0.86
C ILE A 84 7.69 -4.21 0.42
N PHE A 85 8.20 -4.83 1.49
CA PHE A 85 8.66 -4.14 2.69
C PHE A 85 10.16 -3.88 2.54
N PHE A 86 10.55 -2.62 2.49
CA PHE A 86 11.96 -2.23 2.57
C PHE A 86 12.28 -1.83 4.01
N ASP A 87 13.21 -2.55 4.62
CA ASP A 87 13.92 -2.07 5.80
C ASP A 87 15.11 -1.24 5.29
N VAL A 88 14.92 0.07 5.18
CA VAL A 88 16.01 0.98 4.78
C VAL A 88 16.76 1.31 6.07
N ILE A 89 17.69 0.42 6.41
CA ILE A 89 18.68 0.64 7.46
C ILE A 89 19.75 1.54 6.84
N ASP A 90 19.78 2.81 7.25
CA ASP A 90 20.89 3.74 6.98
C ASP A 90 21.66 3.95 8.29
#